data_AF-A0A447P4A5-F1
#
_entry.id   AF-A0A447P4A5-F1
#
_cell.length_a   1.000
_cell.length_b   1.000
_cell.length_c   1.000
_cell.angle_alpha   90.00
_cell.angle_beta   90.00
_cell.angle_gamma   90.00
#
_symmetry.space_group_name_H-M   'P 1'
#
loop_
_entity.id
_entity.type
_entity.pdbx_description
1 polymer ?
#
loop_
_entity_poly.entity_id
_entity_poly.type
_entity_poly.pdbx_seq_one_letter_code
_entity_poly.pdbx_strand_id
1 'polypeptide(L)'
;MPPLINAEPTEPAQSPVTEAPVVAQTAPSREVKLTFAQIAPPPGSMALRGVNPNGGIEFGMRSDEVASKAVLNLEYTPSPSLLPVQSQLKVYLNDELMGVLPVTKEQLGKKTLAQVPINPLFITDFNRVRLEFVGHYRDVCENPASSTLWLDIGRNSALDLTYNMLAVNNDLSHFPVPFFDPRDNRPVTLPIVFADMPDLAQQQAASIVASWFGSRAGWRGQRFPVLYNHLPDRNAIVFATNDRRPDFLRDHPAVNAPVIEMMNHPDNPYVKLLVVFGRDDKDLLQAAKGIAQGNILFRGSSVVVNDVKPLLARKPYDAPNWVRTDRPVTFGELKTYEEQLQSSGLEPAPINVSLNLPPDLYLLRSNGIDMDLNYRYTSPPTKDSSRLDISLNNQFLQAFSLNSTQETNRLLLRLPVLQGLLDGKTDVSIPALKLGAMNQLRFDFRYMNPMPGGSVDNCITFQPVPNHVVIGDDSTIDFSKYYHFIAMPDLRAFANAGFPFRPNGRPV
;
A
#
# COMPACT_ATOMS: atom_id res chain seq x y z
N MET A 1 83.95 -15.74 -26.69
CA MET A 1 82.93 -16.80 -26.62
C MET A 1 83.43 -17.89 -25.69
N PRO A 2 82.90 -17.95 -24.48
CA PRO A 2 82.57 -19.24 -23.88
C PRO A 2 81.17 -19.25 -23.22
N PRO A 3 80.61 -20.44 -22.95
CA PRO A 3 79.17 -20.65 -22.78
C PRO A 3 78.71 -20.90 -21.33
N LEU A 4 77.40 -20.68 -21.18
CA LEU A 4 76.39 -21.21 -20.25
C LEU A 4 76.82 -22.22 -19.16
N ILE A 5 76.40 -21.91 -17.93
CA ILE A 5 76.20 -22.87 -16.83
C ILE A 5 74.72 -22.80 -16.41
N ASN A 6 74.09 -23.98 -16.36
CA ASN A 6 72.72 -24.24 -15.92
C ASN A 6 72.49 -23.87 -14.45
N ALA A 7 71.30 -23.35 -14.13
CA ALA A 7 70.74 -23.37 -12.78
C ALA A 7 69.35 -24.04 -12.82
N GLU A 8 69.15 -25.03 -11.95
CA GLU A 8 67.92 -25.80 -11.75
C GLU A 8 66.75 -24.92 -11.26
N PRO A 9 65.49 -25.29 -11.54
CA PRO A 9 64.32 -24.58 -11.04
C PRO A 9 63.93 -25.05 -9.62
N THR A 10 63.85 -24.10 -8.69
CA THR A 10 63.38 -24.28 -7.32
C THR A 10 61.86 -24.49 -7.28
N GLU A 11 61.42 -25.54 -6.58
CA GLU A 11 60.01 -25.90 -6.35
C GLU A 11 59.29 -24.87 -5.44
N PRO A 12 58.07 -24.40 -5.77
CA PRO A 12 57.36 -23.44 -4.93
C PRO A 12 56.62 -24.08 -3.75
N ALA A 13 56.80 -23.49 -2.57
CA ALA A 13 56.19 -23.87 -1.31
C ALA A 13 54.64 -23.77 -1.33
N GLN A 14 53.98 -24.77 -0.74
CA GLN A 14 52.53 -24.86 -0.61
C GLN A 14 51.99 -23.84 0.41
N SER A 15 51.03 -23.01 -0.03
CA SER A 15 50.28 -22.09 0.84
C SER A 15 49.27 -22.86 1.70
N PRO A 16 49.05 -22.46 2.97
CA PRO A 16 48.05 -23.10 3.82
C PRO A 16 46.63 -22.79 3.31
N VAL A 17 45.83 -23.85 3.19
CA VAL A 17 44.42 -23.80 2.80
C VAL A 17 43.64 -23.16 3.95
N THR A 18 43.27 -21.90 3.79
CA THR A 18 42.29 -21.24 4.65
C THR A 18 40.94 -21.91 4.41
N GLU A 19 40.46 -22.69 5.39
CA GLU A 19 39.07 -23.15 5.42
C GLU A 19 38.16 -21.92 5.32
N ALA A 20 37.43 -21.84 4.21
CA ALA A 20 36.34 -20.89 4.07
C ALA A 20 35.34 -21.14 5.21
N PRO A 21 34.87 -20.10 5.91
CA PRO A 21 33.88 -20.30 6.95
C PRO A 21 32.62 -20.92 6.32
N VAL A 22 32.21 -22.06 6.85
CA VAL A 22 30.96 -22.74 6.54
C VAL A 22 29.81 -21.80 6.94
N VAL A 23 29.37 -20.93 6.01
CA VAL A 23 28.08 -20.24 6.15
C VAL A 23 27.01 -21.19 5.65
N ALA A 24 26.68 -22.18 6.48
CA ALA A 24 25.50 -23.00 6.34
C ALA A 24 24.70 -22.96 7.65
N GLN A 25 24.22 -21.78 8.00
CA GLN A 25 22.91 -21.66 8.61
C GLN A 25 21.99 -21.24 7.47
N THR A 26 21.24 -22.19 6.90
CA THR A 26 20.15 -21.88 5.99
C THR A 26 19.15 -21.02 6.76
N ALA A 27 19.24 -19.70 6.57
CA ALA A 27 18.25 -18.77 7.10
C ALA A 27 16.85 -19.28 6.73
N PRO A 28 15.87 -19.23 7.64
CA PRO A 28 14.52 -19.68 7.36
C PRO A 28 14.03 -19.03 6.08
N SER A 29 13.69 -19.86 5.09
CA SER A 29 13.18 -19.40 3.81
C SER A 29 11.69 -19.71 3.68
N ARG A 30 10.92 -18.80 3.10
CA ARG A 30 9.52 -19.02 2.77
C ARG A 30 9.24 -18.72 1.31
N GLU A 31 8.44 -19.57 0.68
CA GLU A 31 7.93 -19.36 -0.66
C GLU A 31 6.59 -18.63 -0.60
N VAL A 32 6.42 -17.66 -1.50
CA VAL A 32 5.23 -16.82 -1.57
C VAL A 32 4.81 -16.70 -3.03
N LYS A 33 3.54 -16.99 -3.29
CA LYS A 33 2.93 -16.81 -4.60
C LYS A 33 1.94 -15.66 -4.56
N LEU A 34 2.29 -14.55 -5.19
CA LEU A 34 1.41 -13.38 -5.31
C LEU A 34 0.67 -13.45 -6.65
N THR A 35 -0.63 -13.73 -6.61
CA THR A 35 -1.45 -13.83 -7.82
C THR A 35 -1.92 -12.45 -8.28
N PHE A 36 -2.04 -12.23 -9.59
CA PHE A 36 -2.55 -10.95 -10.12
C PHE A 36 -3.96 -10.64 -9.62
N ALA A 37 -4.78 -11.66 -9.38
CA ALA A 37 -6.09 -11.48 -8.74
C ALA A 37 -6.03 -10.78 -7.35
N GLN A 38 -4.89 -10.84 -6.65
CA GLN A 38 -4.68 -10.23 -5.33
C GLN A 38 -3.95 -8.87 -5.41
N ILE A 39 -2.98 -8.74 -6.32
CA ILE A 39 -2.05 -7.59 -6.34
C ILE A 39 -2.21 -6.67 -7.54
N ALA A 40 -2.93 -7.07 -8.58
CA ALA A 40 -3.24 -6.19 -9.71
C ALA A 40 -4.53 -5.39 -9.44
N PRO A 41 -4.67 -4.18 -10.02
CA PRO A 41 -5.91 -3.42 -9.95
C PRO A 41 -7.12 -4.27 -10.35
N PRO A 42 -8.28 -4.18 -9.65
CA PRO A 42 -9.48 -4.91 -10.02
C PRO A 42 -9.84 -4.66 -11.50
N PRO A 43 -10.13 -5.71 -12.29
CA PRO A 43 -10.52 -7.07 -11.91
C PRO A 43 -9.36 -8.09 -11.76
N GLY A 44 -8.11 -7.65 -11.76
CA GLY A 44 -6.94 -8.52 -11.67
C GLY A 44 -6.41 -9.03 -13.03
N SER A 45 -7.02 -8.58 -14.12
CA SER A 45 -6.52 -8.75 -15.50
C SER A 45 -6.23 -7.39 -16.10
N MET A 46 -5.28 -7.31 -17.04
CA MET A 46 -4.88 -6.05 -17.67
C MET A 46 -5.06 -6.13 -19.18
N ALA A 47 -5.67 -5.11 -19.75
CA ALA A 47 -5.84 -4.95 -21.18
C ALA A 47 -4.84 -3.91 -21.67
N LEU A 48 -3.71 -4.36 -22.21
CA LEU A 48 -2.72 -3.47 -22.83
C LEU A 48 -3.17 -3.15 -24.24
N ARG A 49 -3.12 -1.87 -24.62
CA ARG A 49 -3.61 -1.36 -25.91
C ARG A 49 -2.55 -0.45 -26.53
N GLY A 50 -2.60 -0.18 -27.84
CA GLY A 50 -1.64 0.73 -28.48
C GLY A 50 -1.58 2.13 -27.85
N VAL A 51 -2.73 2.68 -27.44
CA VAL A 51 -2.84 3.98 -26.75
C VAL A 51 -2.57 3.92 -25.24
N ASN A 52 -2.69 2.74 -24.64
CA ASN A 52 -2.39 2.51 -23.23
C ASN A 52 -1.58 1.21 -23.10
N PRO A 53 -0.28 1.26 -23.44
CA PRO A 53 0.55 0.06 -23.53
C PRO A 53 1.00 -0.44 -22.16
N ASN A 54 0.78 0.33 -21.10
CA ASN A 54 1.33 0.07 -19.78
C ASN A 54 0.32 -0.59 -18.86
N GLY A 55 0.74 -1.64 -18.18
CA GLY A 55 0.08 -2.22 -17.02
C GLY A 55 1.10 -2.50 -15.93
N GLY A 56 0.67 -2.79 -14.71
CA GLY A 56 1.62 -3.14 -13.67
C GLY A 56 0.98 -3.60 -12.38
N ILE A 57 1.81 -4.23 -11.57
CA ILE A 57 1.48 -4.68 -10.21
C ILE A 57 2.48 -4.06 -9.24
N GLU A 58 2.05 -3.96 -7.99
CA GLU A 58 2.86 -3.44 -6.90
C GLU A 58 2.90 -4.45 -5.77
N PHE A 59 4.06 -4.58 -5.12
CA PHE A 59 4.21 -5.43 -3.95
C PHE A 59 5.25 -4.87 -2.99
N GLY A 60 4.97 -4.99 -1.69
CA GLY A 60 5.89 -4.64 -0.62
C GLY A 60 6.65 -5.87 -0.11
N MET A 61 7.81 -5.62 0.48
CA MET A 61 8.59 -6.60 1.23
C MET A 61 8.72 -6.14 2.68
N ARG A 62 8.83 -7.10 3.61
CA ARG A 62 9.13 -6.78 5.00
C ARG A 62 10.59 -6.41 5.16
N SER A 63 10.86 -5.54 6.13
CA SER A 63 12.20 -5.03 6.42
C SER A 63 13.11 -6.06 7.09
N ASP A 64 12.55 -7.15 7.62
CA ASP A 64 13.26 -8.28 8.24
C ASP A 64 13.45 -9.47 7.27
N GLU A 65 13.23 -9.27 5.98
CA GLU A 65 13.33 -10.29 4.94
C GLU A 65 14.12 -9.78 3.73
N VAL A 66 14.73 -10.71 2.99
CA VAL A 66 15.35 -10.42 1.70
C VAL A 66 14.88 -11.43 0.66
N ALA A 67 14.52 -10.94 -0.54
CA ALA A 67 14.19 -11.81 -1.66
C ALA A 67 15.44 -12.52 -2.17
N SER A 68 15.43 -13.85 -2.22
CA SER A 68 16.52 -14.67 -2.76
C SER A 68 16.25 -15.18 -4.17
N LYS A 69 14.98 -15.31 -4.54
CA LYS A 69 14.53 -15.72 -5.87
C LYS A 69 13.21 -15.04 -6.22
N ALA A 70 13.05 -14.66 -7.48
CA ALA A 70 11.82 -14.10 -7.99
C ALA A 70 11.57 -14.55 -9.45
N VAL A 71 10.37 -15.04 -9.73
CA VAL A 71 9.95 -15.47 -11.07
C VAL A 71 8.55 -14.96 -11.35
N LEU A 72 8.41 -14.21 -12.45
CA LEU A 72 7.12 -13.74 -12.93
C LEU A 72 6.55 -14.75 -13.92
N ASN A 73 5.44 -15.39 -13.56
CA ASN A 73 4.67 -16.26 -14.42
C ASN A 73 3.53 -15.46 -15.06
N LEU A 74 3.57 -15.29 -16.38
CA LEU A 74 2.56 -14.56 -17.13
C LEU A 74 1.68 -15.52 -17.92
N GLU A 75 0.36 -15.34 -17.81
CA GLU A 75 -0.62 -15.84 -18.78
C GLU A 75 -1.07 -14.64 -19.62
N TYR A 76 -0.85 -14.66 -20.94
CA TYR A 76 -1.25 -13.55 -21.81
C TYR A 76 -1.77 -14.04 -23.16
N THR A 77 -2.57 -13.19 -23.82
CA THR A 77 -3.11 -13.45 -25.17
C THR A 77 -2.81 -12.24 -26.07
N PRO A 78 -1.95 -12.39 -27.08
CA PRO A 78 -1.71 -11.35 -28.06
C PRO A 78 -2.81 -11.34 -29.15
N SER A 79 -3.11 -10.16 -29.70
CA SER A 79 -4.03 -10.01 -30.83
C SER A 79 -3.61 -10.84 -32.05
N PRO A 80 -4.55 -11.50 -32.77
CA PRO A 80 -4.25 -12.23 -33.99
C PRO A 80 -3.64 -11.39 -35.13
N SER A 81 -3.82 -10.07 -35.08
CA SER A 81 -3.38 -9.13 -36.11
C SER A 81 -1.97 -8.59 -35.90
N LEU A 82 -1.29 -9.00 -34.83
CA LEU A 82 0.06 -8.53 -34.54
C LEU A 82 1.10 -9.17 -35.47
N LEU A 83 2.13 -8.40 -35.80
CA LEU A 83 3.32 -8.86 -36.50
C LEU A 83 4.25 -9.58 -35.52
N PRO A 84 4.55 -10.87 -35.74
CA PRO A 84 5.49 -11.62 -34.92
C PRO A 84 6.89 -10.99 -34.93
N VAL A 85 7.66 -11.20 -33.87
CA VAL A 85 9.02 -10.68 -33.64
C VAL A 85 9.09 -9.16 -33.45
N GLN A 86 8.35 -8.37 -34.23
CA GLN A 86 8.26 -6.92 -34.06
C GLN A 86 7.44 -6.56 -32.82
N SER A 87 6.32 -7.25 -32.61
CA SER A 87 5.50 -7.06 -31.41
C SER A 87 6.12 -7.76 -30.22
N GLN A 88 6.21 -7.08 -29.09
CA GLN A 88 6.86 -7.56 -27.88
C GLN A 88 6.19 -7.04 -26.60
N LEU A 89 6.35 -7.79 -25.52
CA LEU A 89 6.01 -7.39 -24.17
C LEU A 89 7.30 -7.21 -23.36
N LYS A 90 7.56 -6.00 -22.89
CA LYS A 90 8.69 -5.71 -22.01
C LYS A 90 8.25 -5.81 -20.55
N VAL A 91 9.12 -6.34 -19.71
CA VAL A 91 8.90 -6.46 -18.26
C VAL A 91 9.97 -5.67 -17.53
N TYR A 92 9.53 -4.71 -16.73
CA TYR A 92 10.38 -3.87 -15.89
C TYR A 92 10.11 -4.14 -14.41
N LEU A 93 11.15 -4.07 -13.59
CA LEU A 93 11.06 -4.00 -12.13
C LEU A 93 11.73 -2.70 -11.68
N ASN A 94 10.99 -1.80 -11.03
CA ASN A 94 11.53 -0.52 -10.55
C ASN A 94 12.30 0.24 -11.65
N ASP A 95 11.71 0.30 -12.84
CA ASP A 95 12.25 0.88 -14.08
C ASP A 95 13.47 0.19 -14.70
N GLU A 96 13.94 -0.91 -14.13
CA GLU A 96 14.99 -1.75 -14.71
C GLU A 96 14.39 -2.86 -15.59
N LEU A 97 14.93 -3.04 -16.79
CA LEU A 97 14.42 -4.02 -17.76
C LEU A 97 14.82 -5.44 -17.34
N MET A 98 13.85 -6.26 -16.94
CA MET A 98 14.06 -7.64 -16.52
C MET A 98 14.04 -8.62 -17.70
N GLY A 99 13.23 -8.33 -18.72
CA GLY A 99 13.12 -9.20 -19.88
C GLY A 99 12.21 -8.66 -20.98
N VAL A 100 12.36 -9.22 -22.17
CA VAL A 100 11.55 -8.90 -23.34
C VAL A 100 11.00 -10.20 -23.93
N LEU A 101 9.68 -10.26 -24.09
CA LEU A 101 8.95 -11.41 -24.62
C LEU A 101 8.45 -11.08 -26.03
N PRO A 102 9.12 -11.54 -27.10
CA PRO A 102 8.64 -11.35 -28.46
C PRO A 102 7.39 -12.20 -28.70
N VAL A 103 6.42 -11.66 -29.44
CA VAL A 103 5.22 -12.39 -29.87
C VAL A 103 5.60 -13.29 -31.05
N THR A 104 5.25 -14.58 -30.98
CA THR A 104 5.46 -15.53 -32.09
C THR A 104 4.18 -15.82 -32.85
N LYS A 105 4.31 -16.37 -34.07
CA LYS A 105 3.16 -16.67 -34.95
C LYS A 105 2.20 -17.67 -34.32
N GLU A 106 2.70 -18.60 -33.52
CA GLU A 106 1.92 -19.66 -32.88
C GLU A 106 1.06 -19.15 -31.72
N GLN A 107 1.47 -18.03 -31.13
CA GLN A 107 0.83 -17.38 -29.96
C GLN A 107 -0.35 -16.48 -30.35
N LEU A 108 -0.40 -16.00 -31.60
CA LEU A 108 -1.42 -15.07 -32.10
C LEU A 108 -2.85 -15.59 -31.84
N GLY A 109 -3.63 -14.82 -31.08
CA GLY A 109 -5.00 -15.17 -30.70
C GLY A 109 -5.14 -16.32 -29.69
N LYS A 110 -4.04 -16.83 -29.13
CA LYS A 110 -4.04 -17.97 -28.21
C LYS A 110 -3.49 -17.58 -26.84
N LYS A 111 -4.01 -18.23 -25.81
CA LYS A 111 -3.46 -18.14 -24.46
C LYS A 111 -2.05 -18.72 -24.44
N THR A 112 -1.11 -17.92 -23.97
CA THR A 112 0.31 -18.22 -23.91
C THR A 112 0.80 -18.07 -22.48
N LEU A 113 1.71 -18.95 -22.07
CA LEU A 113 2.39 -18.88 -20.78
C LEU A 113 3.84 -18.51 -20.99
N ALA A 114 4.36 -17.60 -20.17
CA ALA A 114 5.78 -17.25 -20.14
C ALA A 114 6.27 -17.11 -18.71
N GLN A 115 7.56 -17.39 -18.51
CA GLN A 115 8.25 -17.15 -17.26
C GLN A 115 9.36 -16.15 -17.50
N VAL A 116 9.40 -15.10 -16.68
CA VAL A 116 10.45 -14.08 -16.70
C VAL A 116 11.17 -14.14 -15.36
N PRO A 117 12.47 -14.51 -15.33
CA PRO A 117 13.25 -14.42 -14.10
C PRO A 117 13.38 -12.95 -13.72
N ILE A 118 13.09 -12.65 -12.46
CA ILE A 118 13.23 -11.30 -11.91
C ILE A 118 14.49 -11.31 -11.04
N ASN A 119 15.41 -10.40 -11.30
CA ASN A 119 16.64 -10.33 -10.52
C ASN A 119 16.33 -9.76 -9.12
N PRO A 120 16.52 -10.54 -8.04
CA PRO A 120 16.14 -10.12 -6.70
C PRO A 120 16.95 -8.92 -6.18
N LEU A 121 18.11 -8.59 -6.78
CA LEU A 121 18.94 -7.45 -6.38
C LEU A 121 18.25 -6.10 -6.61
N PHE A 122 17.28 -6.03 -7.53
CA PHE A 122 16.48 -4.83 -7.77
C PHE A 122 15.22 -4.76 -6.92
N ILE A 123 14.96 -5.77 -6.09
CA ILE A 123 13.82 -5.77 -5.16
C ILE A 123 14.20 -4.92 -3.94
N THR A 124 13.42 -3.87 -3.72
CA THR A 124 13.53 -2.95 -2.58
C THR A 124 12.34 -3.11 -1.64
N ASP A 125 12.13 -2.17 -0.72
CA ASP A 125 11.01 -2.16 0.21
C ASP A 125 9.63 -2.11 -0.47
N PHE A 126 9.53 -1.33 -1.56
CA PHE A 126 8.33 -1.18 -2.37
C PHE A 126 8.67 -1.34 -3.83
N ASN A 127 7.98 -2.26 -4.50
CA ASN A 127 8.35 -2.69 -5.84
C ASN A 127 7.19 -2.54 -6.81
N ARG A 128 7.51 -2.05 -8.01
CA ARG A 128 6.58 -1.95 -9.12
C ARG A 128 7.09 -2.79 -10.28
N VAL A 129 6.28 -3.79 -10.68
CA VAL A 129 6.49 -4.52 -11.93
C VAL A 129 5.65 -3.85 -13.00
N ARG A 130 6.30 -3.29 -14.02
CA ARG A 130 5.64 -2.63 -15.14
C ARG A 130 5.74 -3.51 -16.39
N LEU A 131 4.60 -3.77 -16.99
CA LEU A 131 4.42 -4.48 -18.26
C LEU A 131 4.17 -3.44 -19.34
N GLU A 132 5.02 -3.40 -20.36
CA GLU A 132 4.92 -2.45 -21.47
C GLU A 132 4.75 -3.21 -22.79
N PHE A 133 3.59 -3.03 -23.41
CA PHE A 133 3.26 -3.59 -24.71
C PHE A 133 3.79 -2.70 -25.84
N VAL A 134 4.60 -3.28 -26.72
CA VAL A 134 5.00 -2.66 -27.99
C VAL A 134 4.39 -3.50 -29.09
N GLY A 135 3.31 -3.00 -29.68
CA GLY A 135 2.54 -3.72 -30.70
C GLY A 135 2.69 -3.11 -32.08
N HIS A 136 2.87 -3.97 -33.07
CA HIS A 136 2.84 -3.63 -34.49
C HIS A 136 1.87 -4.57 -35.21
N TYR A 137 0.99 -4.04 -36.06
CA TYR A 137 0.05 -4.78 -36.91
C TYR A 137 0.34 -4.60 -38.41
N ARG A 138 1.18 -3.64 -38.81
CA ARG A 138 1.61 -3.37 -40.19
C ARG A 138 3.03 -2.82 -40.23
N ASP A 139 3.80 -3.13 -41.27
CA ASP A 139 5.18 -2.66 -41.37
C ASP A 139 5.33 -1.13 -41.55
N VAL A 140 4.29 -0.47 -42.06
CA VAL A 140 4.29 0.98 -42.33
C VAL A 140 2.93 1.61 -42.01
N CYS A 141 2.96 2.87 -41.56
CA CYS A 141 1.80 3.75 -41.37
C CYS A 141 0.74 3.19 -40.41
N GLU A 142 1.21 2.80 -39.23
CA GLU A 142 0.35 2.29 -38.17
C GLU A 142 -0.41 3.41 -37.48
N ASN A 143 -1.66 3.12 -37.10
CA ASN A 143 -2.41 3.96 -36.18
C ASN A 143 -2.30 3.37 -34.76
N PRO A 144 -1.68 4.06 -33.79
CA PRO A 144 -1.59 3.59 -32.40
C PRO A 144 -2.95 3.37 -31.73
N ALA A 145 -4.01 4.04 -32.20
CA ALA A 145 -5.38 3.89 -31.73
C ALA A 145 -6.15 2.74 -32.41
N SER A 146 -5.48 1.92 -33.24
CA SER A 146 -6.10 0.76 -33.89
C SER A 146 -6.61 -0.24 -32.84
N SER A 147 -7.87 -0.65 -32.97
CA SER A 147 -8.49 -1.67 -32.09
C SER A 147 -7.84 -3.05 -32.22
N THR A 148 -7.00 -3.26 -33.23
CA THR A 148 -6.22 -4.49 -33.44
C THR A 148 -4.96 -4.56 -32.58
N LEU A 149 -4.50 -3.43 -32.03
CA LEU A 149 -3.32 -3.34 -31.16
C LEU A 149 -3.71 -3.64 -29.71
N TRP A 150 -3.73 -4.92 -29.36
CA TRP A 150 -4.05 -5.36 -28.01
C TRP A 150 -3.25 -6.58 -27.56
N LEU A 151 -2.97 -6.64 -26.26
CA LEU A 151 -2.41 -7.78 -25.54
C LEU A 151 -3.09 -7.85 -24.17
N ASP A 152 -3.78 -8.95 -23.90
CA ASP A 152 -4.49 -9.15 -22.63
C ASP A 152 -3.67 -10.01 -21.68
N ILE A 153 -3.39 -9.49 -20.49
CA ILE A 153 -2.75 -10.21 -19.38
C ILE A 153 -3.83 -10.84 -18.50
N GLY A 154 -3.79 -12.16 -18.40
CA GLY A 154 -4.73 -12.97 -17.65
C GLY A 154 -4.52 -12.89 -16.13
N ARG A 155 -5.64 -13.00 -15.40
CA ARG A 155 -5.69 -13.02 -13.93
C ARG A 155 -4.96 -14.18 -13.25
N ASN A 156 -4.64 -15.22 -14.03
CA ASN A 156 -3.91 -16.40 -13.55
C ASN A 156 -2.40 -16.17 -13.47
N SER A 157 -1.92 -15.03 -13.96
CA SER A 157 -0.52 -14.61 -13.80
C SER A 157 -0.17 -14.48 -12.31
N ALA A 158 1.08 -14.77 -11.96
CA ALA A 158 1.56 -14.75 -10.59
C ALA A 158 3.05 -14.44 -10.50
N LEU A 159 3.43 -13.78 -9.43
CA LEU A 159 4.82 -13.55 -9.04
C LEU A 159 5.18 -14.55 -7.92
N ASP A 160 6.08 -15.48 -8.23
CA ASP A 160 6.60 -16.44 -7.27
C ASP A 160 7.89 -15.88 -6.67
N LEU A 161 7.93 -15.77 -5.34
CA LEU A 161 9.02 -15.17 -4.57
C LEU A 161 9.50 -16.16 -3.51
N THR A 162 10.81 -16.20 -3.30
CA THR A 162 11.42 -16.86 -2.14
C THR A 162 12.07 -15.80 -1.29
N TYR A 163 11.65 -15.72 -0.02
CA TYR A 163 12.20 -14.79 0.97
C TYR A 163 13.04 -15.55 1.97
N ASN A 164 14.16 -14.97 2.37
CA ASN A 164 14.99 -15.44 3.48
C ASN A 164 14.87 -14.44 4.64
N MET A 165 14.68 -14.94 5.86
CA MET A 165 14.63 -14.08 7.04
C MET A 165 16.03 -13.54 7.38
N LEU A 166 16.06 -12.29 7.83
CA LEU A 166 17.28 -11.62 8.32
C LEU A 166 17.32 -11.67 9.84
N ALA A 167 18.48 -12.03 10.39
CA ALA A 167 18.73 -11.88 11.83
C ALA A 167 18.98 -10.39 12.12
N VAL A 168 17.91 -9.63 12.35
CA VAL A 168 18.01 -8.20 12.67
C VAL A 168 18.64 -8.01 14.05
N ASN A 169 19.31 -6.88 14.30
CA ASN A 169 19.85 -6.59 15.64
C ASN A 169 18.74 -6.21 16.62
N ASN A 170 18.99 -6.38 17.92
CA ASN A 170 18.08 -5.88 18.96
C ASN A 170 18.23 -4.36 19.07
N ASP A 171 17.43 -3.63 18.29
CA ASP A 171 17.40 -2.17 18.31
C ASP A 171 15.97 -1.65 18.12
N LEU A 172 15.47 -0.98 19.15
CA LEU A 172 14.15 -0.37 19.18
C LEU A 172 14.07 0.89 18.30
N SER A 173 15.17 1.41 17.76
CA SER A 173 15.14 2.60 16.88
C SER A 173 14.27 2.44 15.63
N HIS A 174 14.04 1.21 15.18
CA HIS A 174 13.17 0.86 14.05
C HIS A 174 11.77 0.42 14.48
N PHE A 175 11.42 0.53 15.77
CA PHE A 175 10.12 0.15 16.29
C PHE A 175 9.00 0.90 15.54
N PRO A 176 7.95 0.19 15.04
CA PRO A 176 7.50 -1.15 15.44
C PRO A 176 8.03 -2.36 14.67
N VAL A 177 8.98 -2.20 13.74
CA VAL A 177 9.60 -3.34 13.04
C VAL A 177 10.46 -4.14 14.06
N PRO A 178 10.41 -5.49 14.08
CA PRO A 178 9.74 -6.40 13.15
C PRO A 178 8.33 -6.88 13.59
N PHE A 179 7.79 -6.35 14.69
CA PHE A 179 6.46 -6.74 15.21
C PHE A 179 5.31 -6.28 14.33
N PHE A 180 5.45 -5.11 13.72
CA PHE A 180 4.56 -4.59 12.68
C PHE A 180 5.38 -3.88 11.62
N ASP A 181 5.16 -4.27 10.36
CA ASP A 181 5.74 -3.60 9.20
C ASP A 181 4.61 -3.01 8.35
N PRO A 182 4.56 -1.68 8.13
CA PRO A 182 3.52 -1.05 7.32
C PRO A 182 3.52 -1.52 5.86
N ARG A 183 4.61 -2.12 5.38
CA ARG A 183 4.79 -2.64 4.01
C ARG A 183 4.23 -4.05 3.84
N ASP A 184 3.94 -4.76 4.93
CA ASP A 184 3.31 -6.09 4.89
C ASP A 184 1.79 -5.94 4.75
N ASN A 185 1.22 -6.47 3.67
CA ASN A 185 -0.22 -6.38 3.40
C ASN A 185 -1.06 -7.52 4.01
N ARG A 186 -0.44 -8.42 4.78
CA ARG A 186 -1.13 -9.54 5.42
C ARG A 186 -1.79 -9.14 6.75
N PRO A 187 -2.75 -9.95 7.26
CA PRO A 187 -3.28 -9.77 8.60
C PRO A 187 -2.19 -9.83 9.67
N VAL A 188 -2.22 -8.87 10.61
CA VAL A 188 -1.24 -8.79 11.70
C VAL A 188 -1.55 -9.88 12.73
N THR A 189 -0.66 -10.87 12.88
CA THR A 189 -0.78 -11.90 13.92
C THR A 189 0.38 -11.76 14.90
N LEU A 190 0.10 -11.22 16.08
CA LEU A 190 1.12 -10.90 17.09
C LEU A 190 0.73 -11.54 18.42
N PRO A 191 1.29 -12.72 18.76
CA PRO A 191 1.00 -13.37 20.03
C PRO A 191 1.42 -12.52 21.22
N ILE A 192 0.64 -12.63 22.30
CA ILE A 192 0.90 -12.01 23.59
C ILE A 192 1.18 -13.14 24.59
N VAL A 193 2.34 -13.08 25.23
CA VAL A 193 2.82 -14.09 26.17
C VAL A 193 2.81 -13.53 27.58
N PHE A 194 2.23 -14.28 28.51
CA PHE A 194 2.28 -14.02 29.95
C PHE A 194 2.96 -15.17 30.68
N ALA A 195 3.36 -14.95 31.94
CA ALA A 195 3.86 -16.00 32.82
C ALA A 195 2.76 -17.03 33.15
N ASP A 196 1.58 -16.55 33.51
CA ASP A 196 0.39 -17.32 33.87
C ASP A 196 -0.88 -16.55 33.47
N MET A 197 -2.04 -16.91 34.05
CA MET A 197 -3.29 -16.21 33.78
C MET A 197 -3.19 -14.74 34.25
N PRO A 198 -3.30 -13.76 33.35
CA PRO A 198 -3.03 -12.37 33.68
C PRO A 198 -4.13 -11.78 34.56
N ASP A 199 -3.73 -10.94 35.52
CA ASP A 199 -4.68 -10.16 36.29
C ASP A 199 -5.24 -8.96 35.50
N LEU A 200 -6.15 -8.20 36.13
CA LEU A 200 -6.81 -7.07 35.46
C LEU A 200 -5.82 -6.00 34.98
N ALA A 201 -4.74 -5.76 35.72
CA ALA A 201 -3.77 -4.73 35.35
C ALA A 201 -2.91 -5.18 34.17
N GLN A 202 -2.49 -6.45 34.15
CA GLN A 202 -1.79 -7.07 33.03
C GLN A 202 -2.66 -7.15 31.77
N GLN A 203 -3.94 -7.51 31.93
CA GLN A 203 -4.93 -7.48 30.84
C GLN A 203 -5.10 -6.07 30.29
N GLN A 204 -5.14 -5.05 31.15
CA GLN A 204 -5.25 -3.66 30.72
C GLN A 204 -4.00 -3.21 29.96
N ALA A 205 -2.80 -3.53 30.45
CA ALA A 205 -1.53 -3.22 29.79
C ALA A 205 -1.46 -3.86 28.39
N ALA A 206 -1.79 -5.15 28.29
CA ALA A 206 -1.84 -5.86 27.01
C ALA A 206 -2.91 -5.29 26.07
N SER A 207 -4.08 -4.92 26.59
CA SER A 207 -5.14 -4.29 25.79
C SER A 207 -4.68 -2.98 25.18
N ILE A 208 -3.93 -2.14 25.93
CA ILE A 208 -3.39 -0.88 25.41
C ILE A 208 -2.44 -1.13 24.24
N VAL A 209 -1.51 -2.08 24.38
CA VAL A 209 -0.54 -2.40 23.32
C VAL A 209 -1.23 -3.03 22.11
N ALA A 210 -2.16 -3.97 22.34
CA ALA A 210 -2.94 -4.60 21.28
C ALA A 210 -3.81 -3.57 20.51
N SER A 211 -4.45 -2.63 21.21
CA SER A 211 -5.20 -1.54 20.57
C SER A 211 -4.29 -0.64 19.73
N TRP A 212 -3.07 -0.35 20.18
CA TRP A 212 -2.11 0.43 19.41
C TRP A 212 -1.68 -0.29 18.11
N PHE A 213 -1.29 -1.57 18.20
CA PHE A 213 -0.99 -2.36 17.00
C PHE A 213 -2.21 -2.53 16.09
N GLY A 214 -3.40 -2.74 16.67
CA GLY A 214 -4.66 -2.83 15.94
C GLY A 214 -4.99 -1.55 15.17
N SER A 215 -4.72 -0.37 15.75
CA SER A 215 -4.92 0.91 15.08
C SER A 215 -4.02 1.08 13.83
N ARG A 216 -2.86 0.42 13.80
CA ARG A 216 -1.92 0.43 12.66
C ARG A 216 -2.22 -0.64 11.61
N ALA A 217 -2.83 -1.75 12.01
CA ALA A 217 -3.21 -2.83 11.08
C ALA A 217 -4.24 -2.37 10.02
N GLY A 218 -5.14 -1.46 10.40
CA GLY A 218 -6.13 -0.90 9.48
C GLY A 218 -7.04 -1.97 8.86
N TRP A 219 -7.14 -1.98 7.52
CA TRP A 219 -7.99 -2.90 6.76
C TRP A 219 -7.46 -4.35 6.71
N ARG A 220 -6.19 -4.59 7.09
CA ARG A 220 -5.52 -5.89 6.93
C ARG A 220 -6.06 -6.98 7.85
N GLY A 221 -6.77 -6.59 8.92
CA GLY A 221 -7.18 -7.49 9.98
C GLY A 221 -6.06 -7.79 10.98
N GLN A 222 -6.44 -8.23 12.17
CA GLN A 222 -5.54 -8.38 13.31
C GLN A 222 -5.96 -9.53 14.21
N ARG A 223 -4.97 -10.24 14.76
CA ARG A 223 -5.16 -11.31 15.73
C ARG A 223 -4.05 -11.25 16.77
N PHE A 224 -4.43 -11.32 18.05
CA PHE A 224 -3.50 -11.34 19.17
C PHE A 224 -3.71 -12.62 20.00
N PRO A 225 -3.18 -13.78 19.55
CA PRO A 225 -3.28 -15.03 20.33
C PRO A 225 -2.63 -14.86 21.70
N VAL A 226 -3.26 -15.34 22.76
CA VAL A 226 -2.70 -15.30 24.11
C VAL A 226 -2.07 -16.65 24.45
N LEU A 227 -0.84 -16.63 24.93
CA LEU A 227 -0.08 -17.81 25.36
C LEU A 227 0.38 -17.62 26.80
N TYR A 228 0.44 -18.72 27.55
CA TYR A 228 0.90 -18.74 28.93
C TYR A 228 2.15 -19.59 29.03
N ASN A 229 3.23 -19.00 29.53
CA ASN A 229 4.53 -19.63 29.72
C ASN A 229 5.08 -20.41 28.51
N HIS A 230 4.70 -19.99 27.30
CA HIS A 230 5.07 -20.67 26.08
C HIS A 230 5.36 -19.65 24.98
N LEU A 231 6.51 -19.80 24.34
CA LEU A 231 6.93 -18.92 23.26
C LEU A 231 6.45 -19.46 21.90
N PRO A 232 5.93 -18.58 21.03
CA PRO A 232 5.52 -18.96 19.68
C PRO A 232 6.69 -18.98 18.70
N ASP A 233 6.46 -19.59 17.54
CA ASP A 233 7.38 -19.67 16.40
C ASP A 233 7.58 -18.35 15.62
N ARG A 234 7.17 -17.20 16.19
CA ARG A 234 7.08 -15.91 15.50
C ARG A 234 7.25 -14.74 16.46
N ASN A 235 7.40 -13.54 15.91
CA ASN A 235 7.54 -12.32 16.71
C ASN A 235 6.37 -12.18 17.68
N ALA A 236 6.66 -11.85 18.94
CA ALA A 236 5.65 -11.81 20.01
C ALA A 236 5.92 -10.69 21.01
N ILE A 237 4.88 -10.31 21.75
CA ILE A 237 4.98 -9.38 22.88
C ILE A 237 4.90 -10.19 24.16
N VAL A 238 5.81 -9.94 25.09
CA VAL A 238 5.87 -10.61 26.38
C VAL A 238 5.60 -9.59 27.47
N PHE A 239 4.67 -9.88 28.37
CA PHE A 239 4.43 -9.06 29.55
C PHE A 239 4.98 -9.78 30.78
N ALA A 240 5.81 -9.07 31.56
CA ALA A 240 6.41 -9.62 32.77
C ALA A 240 6.51 -8.55 33.87
N THR A 241 6.51 -8.97 35.12
CA THR A 241 6.89 -8.15 36.28
C THR A 241 8.00 -8.83 37.06
N ASN A 242 8.64 -8.15 38.02
CA ASN A 242 9.75 -8.78 38.74
C ASN A 242 9.33 -10.10 39.43
N ASP A 243 8.09 -10.17 39.92
CA ASP A 243 7.53 -11.33 40.64
C ASP A 243 6.84 -12.35 39.71
N ARG A 244 6.38 -11.93 38.52
CA ARG A 244 5.67 -12.79 37.56
C ARG A 244 6.34 -12.73 36.20
N ARG A 245 7.20 -13.71 35.92
CA ARG A 245 7.94 -13.84 34.67
C ARG A 245 7.75 -15.22 34.06
N PRO A 246 7.62 -15.33 32.74
CA PRO A 246 7.74 -16.62 32.07
C PRO A 246 9.09 -17.28 32.39
N ASP A 247 9.15 -18.61 32.31
CA ASP A 247 10.31 -19.40 32.71
C ASP A 247 11.60 -19.00 31.98
N PHE A 248 11.51 -18.60 30.70
CA PHE A 248 12.67 -18.18 29.92
C PHE A 248 13.26 -16.83 30.38
N LEU A 249 12.52 -16.03 31.17
CA LEU A 249 12.98 -14.77 31.78
C LEU A 249 13.29 -14.92 33.28
N ARG A 250 13.32 -16.14 33.80
CA ARG A 250 13.52 -16.40 35.23
C ARG A 250 14.85 -15.86 35.75
N ASP A 251 15.91 -16.02 34.97
CA ASP A 251 17.27 -15.55 35.31
C ASP A 251 17.55 -14.12 34.83
N HIS A 252 16.56 -13.45 34.24
CA HIS A 252 16.72 -12.08 33.78
C HIS A 252 16.91 -11.13 34.97
N PRO A 253 17.80 -10.12 34.91
CA PRO A 253 17.94 -9.13 35.98
C PRO A 253 16.61 -8.46 36.34
N ALA A 254 16.42 -8.14 37.61
CA ALA A 254 15.27 -7.35 38.05
C ALA A 254 15.37 -5.91 37.55
N VAL A 255 14.24 -5.40 37.04
CA VAL A 255 14.14 -4.01 36.57
C VAL A 255 13.77 -3.11 37.74
N ASN A 256 14.30 -1.89 37.75
CA ASN A 256 14.01 -0.87 38.77
C ASN A 256 13.08 0.24 38.27
N ALA A 257 12.58 0.13 37.03
CA ALA A 257 11.72 1.09 36.36
C ALA A 257 10.91 0.36 35.28
N PRO A 258 9.90 1.00 34.66
CA PRO A 258 9.24 0.48 33.48
C PRO A 258 10.23 0.39 32.31
N VAL A 259 10.40 -0.79 31.72
CA VAL A 259 11.35 -1.05 30.63
C VAL A 259 10.65 -1.70 29.45
N ILE A 260 11.02 -1.30 28.24
CA ILE A 260 10.65 -1.98 27.00
C ILE A 260 11.95 -2.50 26.41
N GLU A 261 12.03 -3.80 26.16
CA GLU A 261 13.23 -4.47 25.70
C GLU A 261 12.94 -5.34 24.47
N MET A 262 13.84 -5.30 23.49
CA MET A 262 13.83 -6.18 22.34
C MET A 262 14.87 -7.28 22.55
N MET A 263 14.43 -8.53 22.50
CA MET A 263 15.28 -9.71 22.69
C MET A 263 15.13 -10.71 21.54
N ASN A 264 16.12 -11.59 21.38
CA ASN A 264 16.00 -12.75 20.50
C ASN A 264 15.09 -13.80 21.15
N HIS A 265 14.37 -14.55 20.32
CA HIS A 265 13.79 -15.80 20.77
C HIS A 265 14.94 -16.76 21.15
N PRO A 266 14.92 -17.39 22.34
CA PRO A 266 16.01 -18.24 22.83
C PRO A 266 16.43 -19.33 21.83
N ASP A 267 15.46 -19.98 21.21
CA ASP A 267 15.69 -21.06 20.25
C ASP A 267 15.83 -20.60 18.78
N ASN A 268 15.54 -19.34 18.46
CA ASN A 268 15.49 -18.85 17.08
C ASN A 268 15.95 -17.38 16.95
N PRO A 269 17.17 -17.10 16.49
CA PRO A 269 17.68 -15.73 16.39
C PRO A 269 16.97 -14.84 15.36
N TYR A 270 16.19 -15.42 14.44
CA TYR A 270 15.40 -14.69 13.43
C TYR A 270 14.06 -14.17 13.97
N VAL A 271 13.66 -14.62 15.15
CA VAL A 271 12.41 -14.22 15.81
C VAL A 271 12.71 -13.29 16.97
N LYS A 272 11.94 -12.19 17.10
CA LYS A 272 12.09 -11.19 18.15
C LYS A 272 10.97 -11.23 19.17
N LEU A 273 11.32 -10.94 20.41
CA LEU A 273 10.40 -10.76 21.52
C LEU A 273 10.45 -9.30 21.99
N LEU A 274 9.29 -8.64 22.05
CA LEU A 274 9.15 -7.35 22.71
C LEU A 274 8.75 -7.59 24.16
N VAL A 275 9.70 -7.48 25.08
CA VAL A 275 9.44 -7.63 26.50
C VAL A 275 9.02 -6.29 27.07
N VAL A 276 7.77 -6.21 27.52
CA VAL A 276 7.24 -5.08 28.30
C VAL A 276 7.39 -5.47 29.77
N PHE A 277 8.31 -4.79 30.45
CA PHE A 277 8.76 -5.14 31.79
C PHE A 277 8.47 -4.03 32.79
N GLY A 278 8.06 -4.38 34.00
CA GLY A 278 7.94 -3.45 35.11
C GLY A 278 8.38 -4.07 36.43
N ARG A 279 8.67 -3.22 37.43
CA ARG A 279 8.82 -3.71 38.81
C ARG A 279 7.56 -4.41 39.28
N ASP A 280 6.42 -3.76 39.03
CA ASP A 280 5.07 -4.15 39.41
C ASP A 280 4.09 -3.86 38.25
N ASP A 281 2.79 -4.10 38.49
CA ASP A 281 1.76 -3.88 37.47
C ASP A 281 1.55 -2.40 37.11
N LYS A 282 1.92 -1.46 38.00
CA LYS A 282 1.82 -0.01 37.71
C LYS A 282 2.89 0.39 36.71
N ASP A 283 4.11 -0.07 36.92
CA ASP A 283 5.20 0.13 35.97
C ASP A 283 4.89 -0.56 34.63
N LEU A 284 4.33 -1.76 34.65
CA LEU A 284 3.93 -2.47 33.43
C LEU A 284 2.91 -1.64 32.62
N LEU A 285 1.90 -1.08 33.30
CA LEU A 285 0.91 -0.21 32.66
C LEU A 285 1.53 1.08 32.12
N GLN A 286 2.52 1.63 32.82
CA GLN A 286 3.27 2.81 32.36
C GLN A 286 4.08 2.51 31.10
N ALA A 287 4.78 1.37 31.04
CA ALA A 287 5.48 0.92 29.84
C ALA A 287 4.53 0.75 28.64
N ALA A 288 3.39 0.10 28.84
CA ALA A 288 2.36 -0.08 27.82
C ALA A 288 1.80 1.25 27.28
N LYS A 289 1.49 2.20 28.18
CA LYS A 289 1.07 3.57 27.77
C LYS A 289 2.16 4.30 27.01
N GLY A 290 3.42 4.10 27.42
CA GLY A 290 4.60 4.60 26.73
C GLY A 290 4.66 4.22 25.26
N ILE A 291 4.44 2.93 24.97
CA ILE A 291 4.34 2.40 23.60
C ILE A 291 3.22 3.11 22.82
N ALA A 292 2.04 3.17 23.44
CA ALA A 292 0.85 3.68 22.76
C ALA A 292 0.93 5.18 22.42
N GLN A 293 1.58 5.98 23.27
CA GLN A 293 1.69 7.43 23.06
C GLN A 293 2.73 7.84 22.03
N GLY A 294 3.74 7.01 21.75
CA GLY A 294 4.76 7.29 20.72
C GLY A 294 5.71 8.46 21.04
N ASN A 295 5.67 9.02 22.24
CA ASN A 295 6.55 10.12 22.68
C ASN A 295 7.90 9.63 23.23
N ILE A 296 8.13 8.31 23.23
CA ILE A 296 9.37 7.70 23.71
C ILE A 296 10.37 7.64 22.57
N LEU A 297 11.59 8.13 22.82
CA LEU A 297 12.72 7.90 21.95
C LEU A 297 13.18 6.45 22.10
N PHE A 298 12.68 5.59 21.22
CA PHE A 298 13.12 4.21 21.14
C PHE A 298 14.54 4.15 20.57
N ARG A 299 15.54 3.72 21.36
CA ARG A 299 16.94 3.57 20.92
C ARG A 299 17.62 2.43 21.66
N GLY A 300 18.40 1.62 20.95
CA GLY A 300 19.13 0.49 21.53
C GLY A 300 18.21 -0.70 21.84
N SER A 301 18.74 -1.70 22.52
CA SER A 301 18.00 -2.94 22.82
C SER A 301 16.95 -2.77 23.92
N SER A 302 17.09 -1.78 24.80
CA SER A 302 16.18 -1.55 25.93
C SER A 302 15.97 -0.06 26.19
N VAL A 303 14.76 0.34 26.54
CA VAL A 303 14.39 1.73 26.86
C VAL A 303 13.60 1.80 28.15
N VAL A 304 13.99 2.72 29.02
CA VAL A 304 13.28 3.03 30.27
C VAL A 304 12.20 4.09 30.00
N VAL A 305 10.99 3.86 30.48
CA VAL A 305 9.86 4.79 30.34
C VAL A 305 9.77 5.71 31.55
N ASN A 306 10.43 6.86 31.48
CA ASN A 306 10.54 7.80 32.60
C ASN A 306 9.24 8.52 32.93
N ASP A 307 8.64 9.22 31.96
CA ASP A 307 7.40 9.98 32.17
C ASP A 307 6.50 9.88 30.93
N VAL A 308 5.21 9.68 31.17
CA VAL A 308 4.18 9.49 30.15
C VAL A 308 3.20 10.63 30.33
N LYS A 309 3.38 11.70 29.52
CA LYS A 309 2.54 12.90 29.62
C LYS A 309 1.06 12.51 29.44
N PRO A 310 0.16 12.99 30.31
CA PRO A 310 -1.26 12.73 30.15
C PRO A 310 -1.74 13.28 28.80
N LEU A 311 -2.43 12.45 28.01
CA LEU A 311 -3.06 12.91 26.79
C LEU A 311 -4.15 13.93 27.16
N LEU A 312 -4.22 15.01 26.39
CA LEU A 312 -5.35 15.94 26.48
C LEU A 312 -6.65 15.17 26.24
N ALA A 313 -7.71 15.60 26.91
CA ALA A 313 -9.03 15.05 26.68
C ALA A 313 -9.38 15.21 25.19
N ARG A 314 -9.70 14.08 24.55
CA ARG A 314 -10.16 14.03 23.15
C ARG A 314 -11.44 14.84 23.00
N LYS A 315 -11.56 15.59 21.90
CA LYS A 315 -12.76 16.33 21.51
C LYS A 315 -13.66 15.45 20.64
N PRO A 316 -14.98 15.68 20.60
CA PRO A 316 -15.86 14.99 19.65
C PRO A 316 -15.34 15.11 18.22
N TYR A 317 -15.44 14.04 17.44
CA TYR A 317 -15.02 13.96 16.02
C TYR A 317 -13.54 14.29 15.74
N ASP A 318 -12.66 14.21 16.74
CA ASP A 318 -11.22 14.42 16.58
C ASP A 318 -10.44 13.16 16.16
N ALA A 319 -11.15 12.10 15.78
CA ALA A 319 -10.58 10.83 15.35
C ALA A 319 -9.76 11.02 14.06
N PRO A 320 -8.47 10.62 14.02
CA PRO A 320 -7.59 10.90 12.87
C PRO A 320 -8.03 10.19 11.59
N ASN A 321 -8.79 9.10 11.70
CA ASN A 321 -9.29 8.36 10.54
C ASN A 321 -10.59 8.94 9.96
N TRP A 322 -11.17 9.97 10.56
CA TRP A 322 -12.33 10.66 10.01
C TRP A 322 -11.94 12.01 9.41
N VAL A 323 -12.61 12.36 8.32
CA VAL A 323 -12.55 13.71 7.77
C VAL A 323 -13.12 14.64 8.83
N ARG A 324 -12.39 15.73 9.09
CA ARG A 324 -12.82 16.75 10.05
C ARG A 324 -14.10 17.43 9.57
N THR A 325 -15.04 17.60 10.49
CA THR A 325 -16.32 18.27 10.27
C THR A 325 -16.41 19.62 10.99
N ASP A 326 -15.28 20.16 11.47
CA ASP A 326 -15.23 21.45 12.17
C ASP A 326 -14.65 22.59 11.30
N ARG A 327 -14.09 22.26 10.13
CA ARG A 327 -13.53 23.21 9.17
C ARG A 327 -13.44 22.59 7.77
N PRO A 328 -13.21 23.40 6.71
CA PRO A 328 -12.75 22.88 5.43
C PRO A 328 -11.49 22.04 5.56
N VAL A 329 -11.46 20.90 4.86
CA VAL A 329 -10.33 19.97 4.82
C VAL A 329 -9.70 20.05 3.44
N THR A 330 -8.38 20.18 3.40
CA THR A 330 -7.62 20.21 2.15
C THR A 330 -7.39 18.79 1.61
N PHE A 331 -7.26 18.64 0.30
CA PHE A 331 -6.95 17.34 -0.30
C PHE A 331 -5.52 16.88 0.08
N GLY A 332 -4.62 17.83 0.35
CA GLY A 332 -3.30 17.54 0.92
C GLY A 332 -3.35 16.87 2.29
N GLU A 333 -4.40 17.07 3.09
CA GLU A 333 -4.61 16.36 4.36
C GLU A 333 -5.20 14.95 4.18
N LEU A 334 -5.81 14.69 3.02
CA LEU A 334 -6.51 13.43 2.72
C LEU A 334 -5.64 12.46 1.91
N LYS A 335 -4.46 12.89 1.45
CA LYS A 335 -3.55 12.04 0.70
C LYS A 335 -2.90 10.97 1.59
N THR A 336 -2.77 9.78 1.05
CA THR A 336 -2.09 8.64 1.65
C THR A 336 -0.63 8.53 1.18
N TYR A 337 -0.28 9.15 0.04
CA TYR A 337 1.09 9.28 -0.48
C TYR A 337 1.27 10.58 -1.26
N GLU A 338 2.52 11.00 -1.46
CA GLU A 338 2.89 12.34 -1.96
C GLU A 338 2.34 12.64 -3.37
N GLU A 339 2.41 11.66 -4.28
CA GLU A 339 2.01 11.81 -5.69
C GLU A 339 0.55 11.41 -5.99
N GLN A 340 -0.29 11.20 -4.97
CA GLN A 340 -1.65 10.69 -5.18
C GLN A 340 -2.54 11.59 -6.03
N LEU A 341 -2.30 12.90 -5.97
CA LEU A 341 -3.14 13.91 -6.63
C LEU A 341 -2.64 14.27 -8.03
N GLN A 342 -1.75 13.48 -8.62
CA GLN A 342 -1.23 13.70 -9.96
C GLN A 342 -1.27 12.42 -10.81
N SER A 343 -1.35 12.59 -12.13
CA SER A 343 -1.37 11.49 -13.08
C SER A 343 -0.81 11.94 -14.43
N SER A 344 -0.24 10.99 -15.17
CA SER A 344 0.34 11.27 -16.48
C SER A 344 0.10 10.13 -17.46
N GLY A 345 -0.05 10.46 -18.73
CA GLY A 345 -0.20 9.50 -19.81
C GLY A 345 -0.98 10.11 -20.97
N LEU A 346 -1.04 9.39 -22.08
CA LEU A 346 -1.95 9.76 -23.16
C LEU A 346 -3.40 9.73 -22.67
N GLU A 347 -3.77 8.66 -21.96
CA GLU A 347 -4.96 8.55 -21.12
C GLU A 347 -4.51 8.48 -19.64
N PRO A 348 -4.49 9.62 -18.92
CA PRO A 348 -4.11 9.61 -17.51
C PRO A 348 -5.00 8.70 -16.67
N ALA A 349 -4.39 7.95 -15.74
CA ALA A 349 -5.13 7.15 -14.78
C ALA A 349 -6.01 8.03 -13.87
N PRO A 350 -7.17 7.54 -13.40
CA PRO A 350 -8.05 8.30 -12.53
C PRO A 350 -7.40 8.62 -11.18
N ILE A 351 -7.56 9.85 -10.71
CA ILE A 351 -7.13 10.28 -9.39
C ILE A 351 -8.24 9.97 -8.39
N ASN A 352 -7.91 9.27 -7.31
CA ASN A 352 -8.88 8.82 -6.30
C ASN A 352 -8.58 9.46 -4.94
N VAL A 353 -9.60 9.98 -4.27
CA VAL A 353 -9.51 10.53 -2.90
C VAL A 353 -10.56 9.83 -2.03
N SER A 354 -10.12 9.20 -0.95
CA SER A 354 -10.99 8.51 0.00
C SER A 354 -11.41 9.45 1.12
N LEU A 355 -12.69 9.43 1.46
CA LEU A 355 -13.31 10.26 2.50
C LEU A 355 -14.02 9.36 3.51
N ASN A 356 -13.46 9.27 4.71
CA ASN A 356 -14.09 8.57 5.83
C ASN A 356 -14.94 9.56 6.64
N LEU A 357 -16.25 9.48 6.51
CA LEU A 357 -17.17 10.41 7.17
C LEU A 357 -17.75 9.77 8.44
N PRO A 358 -18.00 10.57 9.50
CA PRO A 358 -18.80 10.12 10.63
C PRO A 358 -20.17 9.61 10.17
N PRO A 359 -20.64 8.44 10.65
CA PRO A 359 -21.90 7.86 10.18
C PRO A 359 -23.14 8.63 10.64
N ASP A 360 -23.00 9.55 11.59
CA ASP A 360 -24.02 10.45 12.08
C ASP A 360 -24.07 11.78 11.34
N LEU A 361 -23.24 11.98 10.31
CA LEU A 361 -23.28 13.19 9.51
C LEU A 361 -24.64 13.30 8.80
N TYR A 362 -25.40 14.33 9.17
CA TYR A 362 -26.78 14.54 8.78
C TYR A 362 -26.95 15.81 7.95
N LEU A 363 -27.48 15.62 6.73
CA LEU A 363 -27.64 16.66 5.70
C LEU A 363 -29.05 17.23 5.75
N LEU A 364 -29.30 18.15 6.69
CA LEU A 364 -30.62 18.73 6.90
C LEU A 364 -30.90 19.83 5.85
N ARG A 365 -31.73 19.53 4.83
CA ARG A 365 -32.16 20.47 3.76
C ARG A 365 -30.99 21.16 3.02
N SER A 366 -29.82 20.54 2.99
CA SER A 366 -28.65 21.08 2.28
C SER A 366 -28.59 20.54 0.85
N ASN A 367 -28.54 21.44 -0.13
CA ASN A 367 -28.52 21.08 -1.56
C ASN A 367 -27.15 20.57 -2.06
N GLY A 368 -26.20 20.26 -1.17
CA GLY A 368 -24.93 19.65 -1.54
C GLY A 368 -23.73 20.06 -0.69
N ILE A 369 -22.58 19.42 -0.95
CA ILE A 369 -21.26 19.64 -0.32
C ILE A 369 -20.43 20.61 -1.12
N ASP A 370 -19.96 21.66 -0.45
CA ASP A 370 -19.08 22.66 -1.04
C ASP A 370 -17.68 22.06 -1.21
N MET A 371 -17.17 22.06 -2.44
CA MET A 371 -15.85 21.60 -2.83
C MET A 371 -15.20 22.67 -3.72
N ASP A 372 -14.02 23.14 -3.32
CA ASP A 372 -13.21 24.08 -4.10
C ASP A 372 -12.05 23.31 -4.72
N LEU A 373 -12.12 23.07 -6.02
CA LEU A 373 -11.16 22.26 -6.75
C LEU A 373 -10.21 23.17 -7.53
N ASN A 374 -8.93 23.15 -7.14
CA ASN A 374 -7.84 23.73 -7.92
C ASN A 374 -7.19 22.60 -8.72
N TYR A 375 -7.13 22.73 -10.04
CA TYR A 375 -6.55 21.69 -10.87
C TYR A 375 -5.77 22.26 -12.05
N ARG A 376 -4.77 21.50 -12.51
CA ARG A 376 -3.91 21.82 -13.63
C ARG A 376 -3.91 20.64 -14.58
N TYR A 377 -3.82 20.92 -15.87
CA TYR A 377 -3.85 19.92 -16.91
C TYR A 377 -3.08 20.41 -18.13
N THR A 378 -2.56 19.49 -18.93
CA THR A 378 -2.02 19.79 -20.26
C THR A 378 -3.14 20.29 -21.16
N SER A 379 -3.10 21.55 -21.59
CA SER A 379 -4.15 22.12 -22.43
C SER A 379 -4.27 21.36 -23.77
N PRO A 380 -5.48 20.91 -24.18
CA PRO A 380 -5.66 20.26 -25.47
C PRO A 380 -5.33 21.24 -26.62
N PRO A 381 -4.73 20.79 -27.74
CA PRO A 381 -4.32 21.67 -28.83
C PRO A 381 -5.47 22.39 -29.53
N THR A 382 -6.67 21.81 -29.48
CA THR A 382 -7.90 22.36 -30.05
C THR A 382 -9.02 22.23 -29.05
N LYS A 383 -10.04 23.09 -29.13
CA LYS A 383 -11.26 22.90 -28.34
C LYS A 383 -12.00 21.67 -28.87
N ASP A 384 -12.01 20.62 -28.06
CA ASP A 384 -12.61 19.32 -28.39
C ASP A 384 -13.50 18.83 -27.23
N SER A 385 -13.76 17.53 -27.15
CA SER A 385 -14.60 16.91 -26.11
C SER A 385 -13.79 16.47 -24.88
N SER A 386 -12.53 16.91 -24.77
CA SER A 386 -11.70 16.69 -23.58
C SER A 386 -12.38 17.28 -22.34
N ARG A 387 -12.44 16.49 -21.27
CA ARG A 387 -13.20 16.81 -20.08
C ARG A 387 -12.64 16.16 -18.81
N LEU A 388 -12.88 16.81 -17.68
CA LEU A 388 -12.74 16.24 -16.35
C LEU A 388 -14.11 15.71 -15.90
N ASP A 389 -14.23 14.40 -15.75
CA ASP A 389 -15.41 13.76 -15.17
C ASP A 389 -15.17 13.53 -13.67
N ILE A 390 -16.12 13.94 -12.82
CA ILE A 390 -16.06 13.76 -11.37
C ILE A 390 -17.13 12.78 -10.94
N SER A 391 -16.75 11.78 -10.16
CA SER A 391 -17.64 10.75 -9.63
C SER A 391 -17.49 10.59 -8.12
N LEU A 392 -18.57 10.22 -7.43
CA LEU A 392 -18.57 9.81 -6.02
C LEU A 392 -19.18 8.42 -5.88
N ASN A 393 -18.50 7.50 -5.22
CA ASN A 393 -18.98 6.13 -5.00
C ASN A 393 -19.44 5.46 -6.32
N ASN A 394 -18.66 5.64 -7.38
CA ASN A 394 -18.93 5.18 -8.75
C ASN A 394 -20.17 5.80 -9.44
N GLN A 395 -20.77 6.84 -8.85
CA GLN A 395 -21.85 7.62 -9.46
C GLN A 395 -21.27 8.90 -10.06
N PHE A 396 -21.51 9.13 -11.36
CA PHE A 396 -21.11 10.35 -12.05
C PHE A 396 -21.85 11.56 -11.47
N LEU A 397 -21.11 12.64 -11.19
CA LEU A 397 -21.64 13.88 -10.63
C LEU A 397 -21.72 14.97 -11.67
N GLN A 398 -20.58 15.33 -12.25
CA GLN A 398 -20.47 16.46 -13.16
C GLN A 398 -19.23 16.30 -14.05
N ALA A 399 -19.31 16.90 -15.25
CA ALA A 399 -18.21 16.99 -16.19
C ALA A 399 -17.85 18.45 -16.49
N PHE A 400 -16.57 18.72 -16.66
CA PHE A 400 -16.03 20.05 -16.98
C PHE A 400 -15.18 19.97 -18.24
N SER A 401 -15.44 20.84 -19.22
CA SER A 401 -14.65 20.87 -20.44
C SER A 401 -13.23 21.39 -20.16
N LEU A 402 -12.22 20.70 -20.69
CA LEU A 402 -10.83 21.14 -20.67
C LEU A 402 -10.62 22.10 -21.83
N ASN A 403 -10.27 23.35 -21.52
CA ASN A 403 -10.11 24.40 -22.51
C ASN A 403 -8.66 24.48 -23.01
N SER A 404 -8.51 24.90 -24.26
CA SER A 404 -7.20 25.04 -24.93
C SER A 404 -6.40 26.28 -24.45
N THR A 405 -7.07 27.24 -23.80
CA THR A 405 -6.45 28.47 -23.29
C THR A 405 -6.13 28.34 -21.80
N GLN A 406 -4.87 28.62 -21.43
CA GLN A 406 -4.42 28.59 -20.03
C GLN A 406 -5.02 29.77 -19.24
N GLU A 407 -6.06 29.50 -18.47
CA GLU A 407 -6.33 30.24 -17.23
C GLU A 407 -6.07 29.32 -16.03
N THR A 408 -5.72 29.89 -14.88
CA THR A 408 -5.75 29.19 -13.60
C THR A 408 -7.16 28.67 -13.35
N ASN A 409 -7.37 27.38 -13.57
CA ASN A 409 -8.69 26.75 -13.50
C ASN A 409 -9.04 26.43 -12.04
N ARG A 410 -9.86 27.29 -11.44
CA ARG A 410 -10.48 27.07 -10.13
C ARG A 410 -11.95 26.76 -10.34
N LEU A 411 -12.42 25.71 -9.67
CA LEU A 411 -13.78 25.24 -9.82
C LEU A 411 -14.47 25.12 -8.47
N LEU A 412 -15.49 25.95 -8.27
CA LEU A 412 -16.39 25.85 -7.13
C LEU A 412 -17.51 24.87 -7.48
N LEU A 413 -17.47 23.71 -6.85
CA LEU A 413 -18.42 22.62 -6.99
C LEU A 413 -19.32 22.53 -5.77
N ARG A 414 -20.62 22.31 -5.99
CA ARG A 414 -21.55 21.91 -4.95
C ARG A 414 -22.06 20.52 -5.27
N LEU A 415 -21.55 19.49 -4.60
CA LEU A 415 -21.89 18.09 -4.87
C LEU A 415 -23.33 17.83 -4.40
N PRO A 416 -24.32 17.60 -5.29
CA PRO A 416 -25.70 17.41 -4.86
C PRO A 416 -25.83 16.11 -4.06
N VAL A 417 -26.26 16.19 -2.81
CA VAL A 417 -26.53 15.03 -1.94
C VAL A 417 -28.02 15.00 -1.64
N LEU A 418 -28.67 13.84 -1.83
CA LEU A 418 -30.07 13.65 -1.45
C LEU A 418 -30.10 12.49 -0.44
N GLN A 419 -30.79 12.66 0.69
CA GLN A 419 -31.13 11.56 1.59
C GLN A 419 -32.61 11.23 1.35
N GLY A 420 -32.88 10.00 0.92
CA GLY A 420 -34.23 9.56 0.57
C GLY A 420 -35.13 9.38 1.77
N LEU A 421 -36.18 10.20 1.86
CA LEU A 421 -37.51 9.80 2.29
C LEU A 421 -38.38 9.85 1.03
N LEU A 422 -38.61 8.69 0.42
CA LEU A 422 -39.50 8.55 -0.73
C LEU A 422 -40.94 8.51 -0.21
N ASP A 423 -41.56 9.67 -0.05
CA ASP A 423 -43.02 9.73 0.00
C ASP A 423 -43.56 9.45 -1.41
N GLY A 424 -44.39 8.41 -1.48
CA GLY A 424 -44.91 7.91 -2.74
C GLY A 424 -45.81 8.92 -3.43
N LYS A 425 -45.42 9.33 -4.64
CA LYS A 425 -46.18 9.19 -5.89
C LYS A 425 -45.47 9.97 -6.98
N THR A 426 -45.13 9.27 -8.06
CA THR A 426 -44.89 9.80 -9.41
C THR A 426 -43.99 11.03 -9.48
N ASP A 427 -42.69 10.84 -9.33
CA ASP A 427 -41.69 11.63 -10.05
C ASP A 427 -40.44 10.78 -10.23
N VAL A 428 -39.82 10.86 -11.40
CA VAL A 428 -38.61 10.14 -11.78
C VAL A 428 -37.46 10.66 -10.90
N SER A 429 -37.24 10.01 -9.75
CA SER A 429 -36.21 10.39 -8.79
C SER A 429 -34.83 10.07 -9.36
N ILE A 430 -34.06 11.11 -9.65
CA ILE A 430 -32.60 11.03 -9.82
C ILE A 430 -32.04 10.27 -8.59
N PRO A 431 -31.18 9.25 -8.76
CA PRO A 431 -30.62 8.51 -7.65
C PRO A 431 -29.87 9.47 -6.72
N ALA A 432 -30.40 9.58 -5.52
CA ALA A 432 -29.88 10.40 -4.46
C ALA A 432 -28.49 9.92 -4.03
N LEU A 433 -27.46 10.78 -4.11
CA LEU A 433 -26.09 10.48 -3.64
C LEU A 433 -26.15 10.04 -2.18
N LYS A 434 -25.86 8.77 -1.89
CA LYS A 434 -25.76 8.27 -0.51
C LYS A 434 -24.31 8.37 -0.06
N LEU A 435 -24.05 9.26 0.90
CA LEU A 435 -22.80 9.22 1.67
C LEU A 435 -22.83 8.03 2.61
N GLY A 436 -21.80 7.19 2.54
CA GLY A 436 -21.52 6.14 3.50
C GLY A 436 -20.47 6.56 4.52
N ALA A 437 -20.06 5.61 5.37
CA ALA A 437 -18.92 5.82 6.28
C ALA A 437 -17.60 5.94 5.51
N MET A 438 -17.45 5.20 4.41
CA MET A 438 -16.33 5.30 3.48
C MET A 438 -16.86 5.75 2.12
N ASN A 439 -16.31 6.83 1.59
CA ASN A 439 -16.67 7.37 0.29
C ASN A 439 -15.43 7.53 -0.58
N GLN A 440 -15.59 7.45 -1.89
CA GLN A 440 -14.50 7.62 -2.85
C GLN A 440 -14.87 8.65 -3.89
N LEU A 441 -14.14 9.77 -3.91
CA LEU A 441 -14.13 10.72 -5.00
C LEU A 441 -13.16 10.24 -6.08
N ARG A 442 -13.60 10.29 -7.33
CA ARG A 442 -12.81 9.90 -8.50
C ARG A 442 -12.84 11.01 -9.54
N PHE A 443 -11.66 11.38 -10.01
CA PHE A 443 -11.44 12.41 -11.03
C PHE A 443 -10.83 11.75 -12.27
N ASP A 444 -11.61 11.72 -13.35
CA ASP A 444 -11.22 11.13 -14.64
C ASP A 444 -10.96 12.24 -15.66
N PHE A 445 -9.68 12.46 -16.00
CA PHE A 445 -9.30 13.38 -17.07
C PHE A 445 -9.31 12.65 -18.40
N ARG A 446 -10.35 12.89 -19.21
CA ARG A 446 -10.53 12.28 -20.52
C ARG A 446 -10.10 13.25 -21.60
N TYR A 447 -9.08 12.88 -22.37
CA TYR A 447 -8.63 13.65 -23.52
C TYR A 447 -9.17 13.05 -24.81
N MET A 448 -9.70 13.90 -25.68
CA MET A 448 -9.86 13.53 -27.07
C MET A 448 -8.48 13.68 -27.70
N ASN A 449 -7.73 12.58 -27.80
CA ASN A 449 -6.41 12.58 -28.45
C ASN A 449 -6.59 12.21 -29.93
N PRO A 450 -6.86 13.16 -30.85
CA PRO A 450 -7.01 12.84 -32.26
C PRO A 450 -5.67 12.28 -32.79
N MET A 451 -5.69 11.01 -33.18
CA MET A 451 -4.59 10.35 -33.87
C MET A 451 -5.00 10.18 -35.33
N PRO A 452 -4.75 11.18 -36.19
CA PRO A 452 -5.09 11.05 -37.60
C PRO A 452 -4.37 9.84 -38.19
N GLY A 453 -5.14 8.93 -38.78
CA GLY A 453 -4.58 7.83 -39.58
C GLY A 453 -4.17 8.34 -40.96
N GLY A 454 -3.09 7.78 -41.49
CA GLY A 454 -2.70 7.97 -42.90
C GLY A 454 -3.24 6.87 -43.82
N SER A 455 -3.11 7.08 -45.13
CA SER A 455 -3.16 5.98 -46.11
C SER A 455 -1.73 5.47 -46.38
N VAL A 456 -1.59 4.36 -47.11
CA VAL A 456 -0.27 3.87 -47.54
C VAL A 456 0.46 4.92 -48.38
N ASP A 457 -0.28 5.70 -49.18
CA ASP A 457 0.26 6.73 -50.06
C ASP A 457 0.50 8.08 -49.35
N ASN A 458 -0.15 8.33 -48.21
CA ASN A 458 0.02 9.56 -47.42
C ASN A 458 0.08 9.22 -45.92
N CYS A 459 1.28 8.87 -45.49
CA CYS A 459 1.60 8.47 -44.13
C CYS A 459 1.75 9.69 -43.23
N ILE A 460 0.75 9.99 -42.41
CA ILE A 460 0.87 11.02 -41.38
C ILE A 460 1.34 10.33 -40.11
N THR A 461 2.56 10.63 -39.67
CA THR A 461 3.08 10.18 -38.37
C THR A 461 2.88 11.30 -37.35
N PHE A 462 2.43 10.94 -36.16
CA PHE A 462 2.28 11.87 -35.05
C PHE A 462 2.92 11.26 -33.82
N GLN A 463 3.72 12.05 -33.09
CA GLN A 463 4.31 11.62 -31.84
C GLN A 463 3.36 12.02 -30.69
N PRO A 464 2.71 11.06 -30.02
CA PRO A 464 1.88 11.38 -28.87
C PRO A 464 2.74 11.94 -27.75
N VAL A 465 2.38 13.12 -27.25
CA VAL A 465 2.97 13.70 -26.04
C VAL A 465 2.09 13.32 -24.85
N PRO A 466 2.65 12.79 -23.75
CA PRO A 466 1.87 12.47 -22.56
C PRO A 466 1.17 13.72 -21.99
N ASN A 467 -0.09 13.57 -21.60
CA ASN A 467 -0.80 14.58 -20.84
C ASN A 467 -0.41 14.47 -19.36
N HIS A 468 -0.30 15.59 -18.67
CA HIS A 468 -0.04 15.66 -17.24
C HIS A 468 -1.22 16.38 -16.57
N VAL A 469 -1.71 15.81 -15.47
CA VAL A 469 -2.85 16.35 -14.72
C VAL A 469 -2.54 16.33 -13.24
N VAL A 470 -2.94 17.38 -12.54
CA VAL A 470 -2.67 17.59 -11.12
C VAL A 470 -3.90 18.22 -10.46
N ILE A 471 -4.30 17.68 -9.32
CA ILE A 471 -5.23 18.34 -8.39
C ILE A 471 -4.38 18.98 -7.31
N GLY A 472 -4.57 20.27 -7.06
CA GLY A 472 -3.81 21.02 -6.07
C GLY A 472 -4.13 20.53 -4.66
N ASP A 473 -3.08 20.38 -3.84
CA ASP A 473 -3.18 20.04 -2.42
C ASP A 473 -4.08 21.02 -1.65
N ASP A 474 -4.17 22.27 -2.13
CA ASP A 474 -4.99 23.35 -1.58
C ASP A 474 -6.47 23.28 -1.98
N SER A 475 -6.87 22.31 -2.81
CA SER A 475 -8.29 22.00 -3.05
C SER A 475 -8.96 21.61 -1.74
N THR A 476 -10.19 22.08 -1.50
CA THR A 476 -10.87 21.89 -0.22
C THR A 476 -12.24 21.22 -0.38
N ILE A 477 -12.66 20.50 0.65
CA ILE A 477 -14.02 20.02 0.82
C ILE A 477 -14.51 20.40 2.22
N ASP A 478 -15.71 20.96 2.31
CA ASP A 478 -16.24 21.52 3.56
C ASP A 478 -17.44 20.75 4.08
N PHE A 479 -17.24 20.09 5.23
CA PHE A 479 -18.30 19.42 5.98
C PHE A 479 -18.75 20.18 7.24
N SER A 480 -18.24 21.39 7.46
CA SER A 480 -18.46 22.15 8.71
C SER A 480 -19.89 22.66 8.91
N LYS A 481 -20.68 22.70 7.83
CA LYS A 481 -22.06 23.22 7.85
C LYS A 481 -23.10 22.13 8.12
N TYR A 482 -22.68 20.89 8.36
CA TYR A 482 -23.58 19.76 8.56
C TYR A 482 -23.80 19.45 10.04
N TYR A 483 -24.97 18.92 10.33
CA TYR A 483 -25.33 18.52 11.68
C TYR A 483 -24.94 17.07 11.92
N HIS A 484 -24.80 16.69 13.18
CA HIS A 484 -24.59 15.31 13.58
C HIS A 484 -25.88 14.77 14.21
N PHE A 485 -26.50 13.79 13.57
CA PHE A 485 -27.69 13.11 14.04
C PHE A 485 -27.76 11.67 13.53
N ILE A 486 -27.93 10.73 14.45
CA ILE A 486 -28.23 9.33 14.15
C ILE A 486 -29.18 8.76 15.21
N ALA A 487 -30.16 7.96 14.78
CA ALA A 487 -31.03 7.24 15.70
C ALA A 487 -30.26 6.07 16.30
N MET A 488 -30.24 5.97 17.64
CA MET A 488 -29.53 4.93 18.37
C MET A 488 -30.50 3.86 18.92
N PRO A 489 -30.09 2.57 18.99
CA PRO A 489 -28.80 2.03 18.56
C PRO A 489 -28.75 1.73 17.05
N ASP A 490 -27.66 2.12 16.37
CA ASP A 490 -27.39 1.74 14.98
C ASP A 490 -26.24 0.71 14.94
N LEU A 491 -26.60 -0.57 14.75
CA LEU A 491 -25.62 -1.68 14.68
C LEU A 491 -24.71 -1.61 13.45
N ARG A 492 -25.16 -0.96 12.37
CA ARG A 492 -24.38 -0.79 11.15
C ARG A 492 -23.29 0.27 11.34
N ALA A 493 -23.60 1.37 12.02
CA ALA A 493 -22.65 2.40 12.40
C ALA A 493 -21.59 1.84 13.37
N PHE A 494 -22.00 0.96 14.29
CA PHE A 494 -21.08 0.24 15.17
C PHE A 494 -20.16 -0.72 14.42
N ALA A 495 -20.72 -1.60 13.58
CA ALA A 495 -19.94 -2.61 12.86
C ALA A 495 -18.98 -2.01 11.81
N ASN A 496 -19.39 -0.95 11.11
CA ASN A 496 -18.61 -0.41 9.99
C ASN A 496 -17.68 0.75 10.38
N ALA A 497 -18.01 1.50 11.43
CA ALA A 497 -17.28 2.72 11.80
C ALA A 497 -16.90 2.78 13.29
N GLY A 498 -17.24 1.77 14.10
CA GLY A 498 -17.01 1.76 15.55
C GLY A 498 -17.85 2.78 16.33
N PHE A 499 -18.79 3.47 15.67
CA PHE A 499 -19.61 4.52 16.26
C PHE A 499 -20.67 3.94 17.22
N PRO A 500 -21.00 4.59 18.36
CA PRO A 500 -20.54 5.88 18.87
C PRO A 500 -19.31 5.75 19.78
N PHE A 501 -18.63 4.61 19.83
CA PHE A 501 -17.59 4.38 20.82
C PHE A 501 -16.23 4.87 20.33
N ARG A 502 -15.53 5.60 21.19
CA ARG A 502 -14.08 5.83 21.05
C ARG A 502 -13.32 4.51 21.22
N PRO A 503 -12.05 4.40 20.76
CA PRO A 503 -11.17 3.27 21.09
C PRO A 503 -10.99 2.99 22.60
N ASN A 504 -11.48 3.90 23.47
CA ASN A 504 -11.46 3.77 24.94
C ASN A 504 -12.87 3.63 25.57
N GLY A 505 -13.91 3.25 24.80
CA GLY A 505 -15.21 2.84 25.36
C GLY A 505 -16.12 3.95 25.91
N ARG A 506 -15.90 5.22 25.53
CA ARG A 506 -16.84 6.32 25.83
C ARG A 506 -17.52 6.82 24.56
N PRO A 507 -18.79 7.28 24.63
CA PRO A 507 -19.45 7.92 23.50
C PRO A 507 -18.62 9.09 22.96
N VAL A 508 -18.65 9.28 21.64
CA VAL A 508 -18.00 10.39 20.89
C VAL A 508 -18.35 11.74 21.49
#